data_AF-R9KC72-F1
#
_entry.id   AF-R9KC72-F1
#
_cell.length_a   1.000
_cell.length_b   1.000
_cell.length_c   1.000
_cell.angle_alpha   90.00
_cell.angle_beta   90.00
_cell.angle_gamma   90.00
#
_symmetry.space_group_name_H-M   'P 1'
#
loop_
_entity.id
_entity.type
_entity.pdbx_description
1 polymer ?
#
loop_
_entity_poly.entity_id
_entity_poly.type
_entity_poly.pdbx_seq_one_letter_code
_entity_poly.pdbx_strand_id
1 'polypeptide(L)'
;MNNLKEKKLNNKGFSLVELIIVIAIMAVLIGVLAPQYLKYVERSRESADLDSINTMIHALEIYNADPATTTFATGEIKAPTAPGGEVTAPTEIVNALKDAGMNTLPKMRSKEYGATWVITVASDGWKVSTDSANNKLAAALGR
;
A
#
# COMPACT_ATOMS: atom_id res chain seq x y z
N MET A 1 13.18 43.43 62.20
CA MET A 1 12.77 42.04 61.90
C MET A 1 12.53 41.94 60.42
N ASN A 2 13.31 41.12 59.71
CA ASN A 2 12.87 40.19 58.65
C ASN A 2 14.10 39.67 57.91
N ASN A 3 14.48 38.45 58.25
CA ASN A 3 15.54 37.69 57.59
C ASN A 3 14.94 36.99 56.37
N LEU A 4 15.21 37.51 55.17
CA LEU A 4 14.89 36.82 53.91
C LEU A 4 15.88 35.65 53.75
N LYS A 5 15.46 34.45 54.16
CA LYS A 5 16.19 33.21 53.83
C LYS A 5 16.15 33.02 52.32
N GLU A 6 17.28 33.25 51.64
CA GLU A 6 17.45 32.85 50.24
C GLU A 6 17.27 31.34 50.10
N LYS A 7 16.16 30.95 49.48
CA LYS A 7 15.86 29.56 49.16
C LYS A 7 16.70 29.17 47.94
N LYS A 8 17.87 28.56 48.15
CA LYS A 8 18.69 28.03 47.05
C LYS A 8 17.88 26.98 46.27
N LEU A 9 17.43 27.34 45.08
CA LEU A 9 16.79 26.43 44.13
C LEU A 9 17.88 25.49 43.63
N ASN A 10 17.77 24.21 43.98
CA ASN A 10 18.76 23.19 43.66
C ASN A 10 18.57 22.79 42.18
N ASN A 11 19.12 23.58 41.27
CA ASN A 11 19.13 23.29 39.84
C ASN A 11 20.08 22.13 39.56
N LYS A 12 19.64 20.90 39.84
CA LYS A 12 20.28 19.68 39.38
C LYS A 12 20.03 19.54 37.88
N GLY A 13 20.87 20.20 37.08
CA GLY A 13 20.89 20.03 35.64
C GLY A 13 21.31 18.61 35.26
N PHE A 14 20.84 18.13 34.11
CA PHE A 14 21.22 16.84 33.53
C PHE A 14 22.73 16.84 33.25
N SER A 15 23.43 15.75 33.60
CA SER A 15 24.86 15.63 33.31
C SER A 15 25.09 15.45 31.81
N LEU A 16 26.15 16.04 31.26
CA LEU A 16 26.57 15.80 29.88
C LEU A 16 26.83 14.30 29.63
N VAL A 17 27.32 13.58 30.64
CA VAL A 17 27.55 12.13 30.57
C VAL A 17 26.24 11.36 30.43
N GLU A 18 25.20 11.78 31.15
CA GLU A 18 23.88 11.15 31.05
C GLU A 18 23.29 11.37 29.66
N LEU A 19 23.50 12.55 29.05
CA LEU A 19 23.02 12.84 27.71
C LEU A 19 23.72 12.01 26.63
N ILE A 20 25.06 11.86 26.69
CA ILE A 20 25.81 11.10 25.68
C ILE A 20 25.46 9.61 25.70
N ILE A 21 25.14 9.03 26.87
CA ILE A 21 24.73 7.63 26.96
C ILE A 21 23.35 7.44 26.33
N VAL A 22 22.43 8.39 26.54
CA VAL A 22 21.09 8.33 25.95
C VAL A 22 21.13 8.38 24.42
N ILE A 23 21.89 9.31 23.84
CA ILE A 23 22.02 9.37 22.37
C ILE A 23 22.73 8.13 21.81
N ALA A 24 23.68 7.55 22.55
CA ALA A 24 24.36 6.33 22.13
C ALA A 24 23.40 5.14 22.05
N ILE A 25 22.54 4.96 23.06
CA ILE A 25 21.53 3.90 23.05
C ILE A 25 20.47 4.16 21.97
N MET A 26 19.99 5.40 21.82
CA MET A 26 19.05 5.76 20.75
C MET A 26 19.61 5.49 19.35
N ALA A 27 20.90 5.78 19.12
CA ALA A 27 21.56 5.52 17.85
C ALA A 27 21.57 4.01 17.52
N VAL A 28 21.87 3.16 18.51
CA VAL A 28 21.83 1.69 18.34
C VAL A 28 20.42 1.20 18.05
N LEU A 29 19.42 1.67 18.80
CA LEU A 29 18.01 1.28 18.61
C LEU A 29 17.50 1.66 17.22
N ILE A 30 17.76 2.89 16.78
CA ILE A 30 17.36 3.36 15.44
C ILE A 30 18.06 2.53 14.35
N GLY A 31 19.35 2.22 14.54
CA GLY A 31 20.13 1.42 13.59
C GLY A 31 19.51 0.04 13.32
N VAL A 32 19.00 -0.62 14.35
CA VAL A 32 18.35 -1.95 14.22
C VAL A 32 16.90 -1.82 13.73
N LEU A 33 16.17 -0.80 14.17
CA LEU A 33 14.75 -0.65 13.86
C LEU A 33 14.49 -0.14 12.44
N ALA A 34 15.39 0.67 11.85
CA ALA A 34 15.21 1.25 10.54
C ALA A 34 14.89 0.23 9.42
N PRO A 35 15.67 -0.85 9.20
CA PRO A 35 15.38 -1.83 8.15
C PRO A 35 14.08 -2.59 8.41
N GLN A 36 13.77 -2.91 9.67
CA GLN A 36 12.54 -3.60 10.04
C GLN A 36 11.31 -2.73 9.78
N TYR A 37 11.38 -1.45 10.13
CA TYR A 37 10.31 -0.49 9.88
C TYR A 37 10.03 -0.34 8.37
N LEU A 38 11.08 -0.19 7.55
CA LEU A 38 10.93 -0.10 6.10
C LEU A 38 10.25 -1.34 5.50
N LYS A 39 10.60 -2.55 5.95
CA LYS A 39 9.95 -3.79 5.52
C LYS A 39 8.48 -3.85 5.94
N TYR A 40 8.16 -3.40 7.15
CA TYR A 40 6.78 -3.38 7.65
C TYR A 40 5.90 -2.42 6.85
N VAL A 41 6.41 -1.21 6.56
CA VAL A 41 5.72 -0.23 5.71
C VAL A 41 5.49 -0.80 4.31
N GLU A 42 6.46 -1.50 3.75
CA GLU A 42 6.32 -2.13 2.43
C GLU A 42 5.23 -3.21 2.42
N ARG A 43 5.24 -4.11 3.42
CA ARG A 43 4.20 -5.13 3.57
C ARG A 43 2.79 -4.54 3.75
N SER A 44 2.70 -3.40 4.45
CA SER A 44 1.43 -2.68 4.59
C SER A 44 0.94 -2.13 3.24
N ARG A 45 1.85 -1.66 2.38
CA ARG A 45 1.51 -1.20 1.03
C ARG A 45 1.10 -2.36 0.13
N GLU A 46 1.82 -3.47 0.18
CA GLU A 46 1.48 -4.69 -0.54
C GLU A 46 0.05 -5.15 -0.19
N SER A 47 -0.30 -5.14 1.10
CA SER A 47 -1.63 -5.55 1.56
C SER A 47 -2.73 -4.60 1.07
N ALA A 48 -2.49 -3.29 1.11
CA ALA A 48 -3.44 -2.30 0.62
C ALA A 48 -3.64 -2.34 -0.90
N ASP A 49 -2.56 -2.58 -1.65
CA ASP A 49 -2.61 -2.74 -3.11
C ASP A 49 -3.41 -4.00 -3.49
N LEU A 50 -3.18 -5.13 -2.79
CA LEU A 50 -3.95 -6.37 -2.99
C LEU A 50 -5.44 -6.18 -2.71
N ASP A 51 -5.79 -5.50 -1.62
CA ASP A 51 -7.18 -5.21 -1.27
C ASP A 51 -7.86 -4.32 -2.33
N SER A 52 -7.13 -3.32 -2.83
CA SER A 52 -7.61 -2.45 -3.92
C SER A 52 -7.87 -3.24 -5.21
N ILE A 53 -6.96 -4.15 -5.58
CA ILE A 53 -7.11 -5.01 -6.75
C ILE A 53 -8.29 -5.98 -6.58
N ASN A 54 -8.42 -6.62 -5.41
CA ASN A 54 -9.54 -7.51 -5.12
C ASN A 54 -10.89 -6.78 -5.18
N THR A 55 -10.98 -5.58 -4.61
CA THR A 55 -12.19 -4.76 -4.68
C THR A 55 -12.57 -4.45 -6.13
N MET A 56 -11.58 -4.10 -6.96
CA MET A 56 -11.80 -3.83 -8.38
C MET A 56 -12.27 -5.08 -9.15
N ILE A 57 -11.67 -6.24 -8.88
CA ILE A 57 -12.06 -7.50 -9.53
C ILE A 57 -13.46 -7.91 -9.11
N HIS A 58 -13.78 -7.86 -7.81
CA HIS A 58 -15.12 -8.17 -7.32
C HIS A 58 -16.19 -7.23 -7.89
N ALA A 59 -15.89 -5.94 -8.02
CA ALA A 59 -16.80 -4.98 -8.65
C ALA A 59 -17.13 -5.38 -10.10
N LEU A 60 -16.12 -5.82 -10.86
CA LEU A 60 -16.29 -6.27 -12.23
C LEU A 60 -16.97 -7.65 -12.33
N GLU A 61 -16.70 -8.55 -11.40
CA GLU A 61 -17.40 -9.84 -11.29
C GLU A 61 -18.89 -9.62 -11.07
N ILE A 62 -19.25 -8.72 -10.16
CA ILE A 62 -20.66 -8.37 -9.90
C ILE A 62 -21.29 -7.73 -11.13
N TYR A 63 -20.61 -6.77 -11.77
CA TYR A 63 -21.10 -6.10 -12.97
C TYR A 63 -21.34 -7.09 -14.13
N ASN A 64 -20.39 -8.00 -14.38
CA ASN A 64 -20.51 -8.99 -15.45
C ASN A 64 -21.46 -10.15 -15.08
N ALA A 65 -21.79 -10.36 -13.81
CA ALA A 65 -22.78 -11.35 -13.38
C ALA A 65 -24.23 -10.82 -13.45
N ASP A 66 -24.43 -9.50 -13.58
CA ASP A 66 -25.76 -8.91 -13.66
C ASP A 66 -26.46 -9.31 -14.99
N PRO A 67 -27.63 -9.95 -14.95
CA PRO A 67 -28.38 -10.33 -16.15
C PRO A 67 -28.86 -9.14 -16.99
N ALA A 68 -28.90 -7.92 -16.45
CA ALA A 68 -29.21 -6.70 -17.20
C ALA A 68 -28.03 -6.19 -18.04
N THR A 69 -26.80 -6.66 -17.77
CA THR A 69 -25.60 -6.26 -18.49
C THR A 69 -25.59 -6.87 -19.90
N THR A 70 -25.79 -6.04 -20.92
CA THR A 70 -25.79 -6.46 -22.32
C THR A 70 -24.40 -6.48 -22.96
N THR A 71 -23.41 -5.92 -22.28
CA THR A 71 -22.02 -5.83 -22.77
C THR A 71 -21.08 -6.08 -21.60
N PHE A 72 -20.39 -7.21 -21.63
CA PHE A 72 -19.40 -7.56 -20.61
C PHE A 72 -18.20 -6.64 -20.69
N ALA A 73 -17.78 -6.13 -19.54
CA ALA A 73 -16.52 -5.42 -19.41
C ALA A 73 -15.38 -6.44 -19.54
N THR A 74 -14.73 -6.45 -20.71
CA THR A 74 -13.63 -7.38 -21.02
C THR A 74 -12.36 -6.60 -21.40
N GLY A 75 -11.21 -7.26 -21.29
CA GLY A 75 -9.92 -6.70 -21.67
C GLY A 75 -8.87 -6.76 -20.56
N GLU A 76 -7.81 -5.97 -20.71
CA GLU A 76 -6.62 -6.03 -19.87
C GLU A 76 -6.52 -4.84 -18.91
N ILE A 77 -6.53 -5.11 -17.62
CA ILE A 77 -6.19 -4.16 -16.57
C ILE A 77 -4.70 -4.28 -16.30
N LYS A 78 -3.96 -3.18 -16.38
CA LYS A 78 -2.49 -3.17 -16.30
C LYS A 78 -2.00 -2.40 -15.11
N ALA A 79 -0.96 -2.93 -14.46
CA ALA A 79 -0.18 -2.21 -13.48
C ALA A 79 0.33 -0.87 -14.02
N PRO A 80 0.55 0.13 -13.15
CA PRO A 80 1.35 1.29 -13.53
C PRO A 80 2.78 0.88 -13.89
N THR A 81 3.54 1.79 -14.51
CA THR A 81 4.96 1.54 -14.84
C THR A 81 5.92 1.84 -13.67
N ALA A 82 5.40 2.38 -12.56
CA ALA A 82 6.15 2.67 -11.34
C ALA A 82 5.23 2.81 -10.11
N PRO A 83 5.75 2.59 -8.89
CA PRO A 83 5.00 2.83 -7.66
C PRO A 83 4.47 4.27 -7.57
N GLY A 84 3.22 4.39 -7.19
CA GLY A 84 2.44 5.63 -7.10
C GLY A 84 1.59 5.93 -8.35
N GLY A 85 1.78 5.19 -9.44
CA GLY A 85 0.96 5.31 -10.64
C GLY A 85 -0.44 4.71 -10.48
N GLU A 86 -1.35 5.14 -11.35
CA GLU A 86 -2.71 4.59 -11.45
C GLU A 86 -2.69 3.34 -12.32
N VAL A 87 -3.50 2.36 -11.92
CA VAL A 87 -3.82 1.20 -12.76
C VAL A 87 -4.49 1.70 -14.04
N THR A 88 -4.19 1.07 -15.17
CA THR A 88 -4.78 1.41 -16.47
C THR A 88 -5.76 0.33 -16.92
N ALA A 89 -6.94 0.71 -17.41
CA ALA A 89 -7.93 -0.22 -17.92
C ALA A 89 -8.66 0.36 -19.16
N PRO A 90 -9.21 -0.50 -20.04
CA PRO A 90 -10.12 -0.11 -21.11
C PRO A 90 -11.33 0.68 -20.58
N THR A 91 -11.87 1.56 -21.43
CA THR A 91 -13.03 2.41 -21.09
C THR A 91 -14.25 1.63 -20.59
N GLU A 92 -14.51 0.45 -21.16
CA GLU A 92 -15.63 -0.41 -20.76
C GLU A 92 -15.49 -0.88 -19.30
N ILE A 93 -14.29 -1.30 -18.92
CA ILE A 93 -13.95 -1.67 -17.54
C ILE A 93 -14.07 -0.46 -16.61
N VAL A 94 -13.59 0.71 -17.04
CA VAL A 94 -13.70 1.94 -16.23
C VAL A 94 -15.15 2.33 -15.99
N ASN A 95 -16.03 2.18 -16.99
CA ASN A 95 -17.45 2.48 -16.83
C ASN A 95 -18.14 1.48 -15.90
N ALA A 96 -17.87 0.18 -16.08
CA ALA A 96 -18.37 -0.86 -15.18
C ALA A 96 -17.96 -0.64 -13.72
N LEU A 97 -16.70 -0.22 -13.50
CA LEU A 97 -16.21 0.13 -12.17
C LEU A 97 -16.93 1.34 -11.57
N LYS A 98 -17.21 2.38 -12.39
CA LYS A 98 -17.99 3.54 -11.94
C LYS A 98 -19.41 3.17 -11.56
N ASP A 99 -20.06 2.30 -12.33
CA ASP A 99 -21.41 1.80 -12.03
C ASP A 99 -21.41 0.98 -10.72
N ALA A 100 -20.32 0.27 -10.43
CA ALA A 100 -20.08 -0.39 -9.16
C ALA A 100 -19.64 0.56 -8.02
N GLY A 101 -19.61 1.88 -8.25
CA GLY A 101 -19.30 2.91 -7.25
C GLY A 101 -17.81 3.29 -7.13
N MET A 102 -16.93 2.73 -7.96
CA MET A 102 -15.50 3.04 -8.01
C MET A 102 -15.22 4.14 -9.04
N ASN A 103 -15.19 5.39 -8.58
CA ASN A 103 -15.00 6.57 -9.44
C ASN A 103 -13.56 6.77 -9.93
N THR A 104 -12.58 6.16 -9.26
CA THR A 104 -11.15 6.31 -9.57
C THR A 104 -10.47 4.95 -9.54
N LEU A 105 -9.58 4.71 -10.51
CA LEU A 105 -8.74 3.52 -10.50
C LEU A 105 -7.74 3.59 -9.34
N PRO A 106 -7.41 2.44 -8.72
CA PRO A 106 -6.53 2.43 -7.56
C PRO A 106 -5.08 2.78 -7.93
N LYS A 107 -4.36 3.36 -6.97
CA LYS A 107 -2.92 3.67 -7.08
C LYS A 107 -2.12 2.60 -6.39
N MET A 108 -1.18 1.98 -7.11
CA MET A 108 -0.31 0.95 -6.54
C MET A 108 0.88 1.61 -5.86
N ARG A 109 1.07 1.43 -4.55
CA ARG A 109 2.15 2.12 -3.81
C ARG A 109 3.31 1.22 -3.42
N SER A 110 3.10 -0.08 -3.41
CA SER A 110 4.16 -1.04 -3.14
C SER A 110 5.15 -1.09 -4.30
N LYS A 111 6.37 -1.51 -3.99
CA LYS A 111 7.40 -1.85 -4.97
C LYS A 111 7.06 -3.13 -5.70
N GLU A 112 6.43 -4.08 -5.01
CA GLU A 112 6.10 -5.40 -5.54
C GLU A 112 4.97 -5.36 -6.57
N TYR A 113 3.93 -4.57 -6.33
CA TYR A 113 2.77 -4.44 -7.23
C TYR A 113 2.73 -3.10 -7.97
N GLY A 114 3.77 -2.29 -7.82
CA GLY A 114 3.91 -1.00 -8.51
C GLY A 114 4.30 -1.11 -9.98
N ALA A 115 4.56 -2.32 -10.50
CA ALA A 115 4.85 -2.55 -11.91
C ALA A 115 4.54 -3.98 -12.38
N THR A 116 4.41 -4.15 -13.70
CA THR A 116 4.54 -5.40 -14.48
C THR A 116 3.48 -6.50 -14.37
N TRP A 117 2.32 -6.27 -13.76
CA TRP A 117 1.19 -7.21 -13.79
C TRP A 117 0.06 -6.81 -14.76
N VAL A 118 -0.67 -7.80 -15.26
CA VAL A 118 -1.83 -7.66 -16.12
C VAL A 118 -2.95 -8.61 -15.64
N ILE A 119 -4.16 -8.10 -15.49
CA ILE A 119 -5.36 -8.91 -15.23
C ILE A 119 -6.20 -8.89 -16.50
N THR A 120 -6.41 -10.06 -17.08
CA THR A 120 -7.24 -10.26 -18.27
C THR A 120 -8.64 -10.70 -17.84
N VAL A 121 -9.63 -9.88 -18.19
CA VAL A 121 -11.05 -10.19 -18.04
C VAL A 121 -11.54 -10.72 -19.38
N ALA A 122 -11.59 -12.05 -19.50
CA ALA A 122 -12.06 -12.72 -20.71
C ALA A 122 -13.45 -13.34 -20.47
N SER A 123 -14.18 -13.58 -21.56
CA SER A 123 -15.50 -14.21 -21.51
C SER A 123 -15.45 -15.68 -21.08
N ASP A 124 -14.28 -16.32 -21.12
CA ASP A 124 -14.03 -17.69 -20.65
C ASP A 124 -13.53 -17.77 -19.20
N GLY A 125 -13.24 -16.63 -18.56
CA GLY A 125 -12.82 -16.53 -17.16
C GLY A 125 -11.81 -15.42 -16.87
N TRP A 126 -11.43 -15.32 -15.59
CA TRP A 126 -10.42 -14.38 -15.11
C TRP A 126 -9.04 -15.00 -15.19
N LYS A 127 -8.09 -14.32 -15.84
CA LYS A 127 -6.69 -14.75 -15.91
C LYS A 127 -5.80 -13.63 -15.42
N VAL A 128 -4.87 -13.93 -14.52
CA VAL A 128 -3.81 -13.00 -14.13
C VAL A 128 -2.56 -13.42 -14.88
N SER A 129 -1.99 -12.50 -15.66
CA SER A 129 -0.69 -12.68 -16.27
C SER A 129 0.28 -11.66 -15.69
N THR A 130 1.45 -12.13 -15.33
CA THR A 130 2.56 -11.29 -14.88
C THR A 130 3.71 -11.49 -15.83
N ASP A 131 4.74 -10.65 -15.78
CA ASP A 131 6.01 -11.07 -16.34
C ASP A 131 6.45 -12.43 -15.73
N SER A 132 7.25 -13.20 -16.47
CA SER A 132 7.71 -14.53 -16.05
C SER A 132 8.57 -14.52 -14.77
N ALA A 133 8.95 -13.36 -14.25
CA ALA A 133 9.74 -13.20 -13.03
C ALA A 133 8.89 -12.86 -11.78
N ASN A 134 7.63 -12.45 -11.94
CA ASN A 134 6.81 -11.93 -10.85
C ASN A 134 5.40 -12.54 -10.74
N ASN A 135 5.32 -13.86 -10.56
CA ASN A 135 4.05 -14.58 -10.30
C ASN A 135 3.44 -14.31 -8.90
N LYS A 136 3.93 -13.30 -8.18
CA LYS A 136 3.53 -13.03 -6.78
C LYS A 136 2.13 -12.48 -6.67
N LEU A 137 1.67 -11.67 -7.64
CA LEU A 137 0.31 -11.15 -7.62
C LEU A 137 -0.71 -12.29 -7.79
N ALA A 138 -0.53 -13.15 -8.79
CA ALA A 138 -1.37 -14.33 -9.00
C ALA A 138 -1.41 -15.23 -7.75
N ALA A 139 -0.23 -15.53 -7.18
CA ALA A 139 -0.12 -16.30 -5.94
C ALA A 139 -0.84 -15.63 -4.75
N ALA A 140 -0.74 -14.31 -4.61
CA ALA A 140 -1.38 -13.55 -3.54
C ALA A 140 -2.90 -13.44 -3.72
N LEU A 141 -3.38 -13.42 -4.96
CA LEU A 141 -4.79 -13.39 -5.33
C LEU A 141 -5.44 -14.78 -5.35
N GLY A 142 -4.63 -15.85 -5.29
CA GLY A 142 -5.08 -17.24 -5.28
C GLY A 142 -5.66 -17.70 -6.61
N ARG A 143 -5.25 -17.11 -7.73
CA ARG A 143 -5.80 -17.34 -9.07
C ARG A 143 -4.73 -17.31 -10.14
#